data_AF-A0A971PB49-F1
#
_entry.id   AF-A0A971PB49-F1
#
_cell.length_a   1.000
_cell.length_b   1.000
_cell.length_c   1.000
_cell.angle_alpha   90.00
_cell.angle_beta   90.00
_cell.angle_gamma   90.00
#
_symmetry.space_group_name_H-M   'P 1'
#
loop_
_entity.id
_entity.type
_entity.pdbx_description
1 polymer ?
#
loop_
_entity_poly.entity_id
_entity_poly.type
_entity_poly.pdbx_seq_one_letter_code
_entity_poly.pdbx_strand_id
1 'polypeptide(L)'
;MKRLLFSFLIITLLVFGGSYLLSLKDQPLADDVLRLHVIANSDDPQDQAVKLEVKDHIVDMMRRDFSEVNSAGEARRLALQERADIQAEAESVLASRGYHYPVQVYIGEFEFPAKSYGNVVLPQGEYQAVRVILGEGQGKNWWCVLFPPLCMVSSSDKGLALSSPQEAEVTLKCLELLPRGMQVKINR
;
A
#
# COMPACT_ATOMS: atom_id res chain seq x y z
N MET A 1 -39.15 15.66 38.38
CA MET A 1 -39.41 15.32 36.95
C MET A 1 -38.47 16.06 35.99
N LYS A 2 -38.42 17.40 35.98
CA LYS A 2 -37.55 18.17 35.05
C LYS A 2 -36.04 17.84 35.16
N ARG A 3 -35.52 17.64 36.38
CA ARG A 3 -34.12 17.23 36.62
C ARG A 3 -33.79 15.83 36.07
N LEU A 4 -34.72 14.87 36.19
CA LEU A 4 -34.57 13.52 35.65
C LEU A 4 -34.62 13.51 34.11
N LEU A 5 -35.48 14.34 33.50
CA LEU A 5 -35.54 14.56 32.06
C LEU A 5 -34.25 15.18 31.51
N PHE A 6 -33.67 16.17 32.20
CA PHE A 6 -32.39 16.76 31.81
C PHE A 6 -31.23 15.77 31.91
N SER A 7 -31.18 14.95 32.97
CA SER A 7 -30.17 13.90 33.09
C SER A 7 -30.28 12.85 31.98
N PHE A 8 -31.50 12.45 31.61
CA PHE A 8 -31.72 11.49 30.53
C PHE A 8 -31.29 12.04 29.16
N LEU A 9 -31.57 13.31 28.89
CA LEU A 9 -31.14 14.01 27.66
C LEU A 9 -29.61 14.08 27.55
N ILE A 10 -28.92 14.40 28.64
CA ILE A 10 -27.45 14.47 28.67
C ILE A 10 -26.84 13.09 28.45
N ILE A 11 -27.40 12.04 29.07
CA ILE A 11 -26.92 10.67 28.87
C ILE A 11 -27.13 10.22 27.43
N THR A 12 -28.29 10.50 26.82
CA THR A 12 -28.51 10.17 25.40
C THR A 12 -27.55 10.91 24.49
N LEU A 13 -27.28 12.20 24.75
CA LEU A 13 -26.35 12.99 23.95
C LEU A 13 -24.90 12.52 24.11
N LEU A 14 -24.51 12.05 25.30
CA LEU A 14 -23.20 11.43 25.52
C LEU A 14 -23.06 10.05 24.88
N VAL A 15 -24.11 9.22 24.93
CA VAL A 15 -24.10 7.88 24.33
C VAL A 15 -24.11 7.97 22.79
N PHE A 16 -25.00 8.78 22.22
CA PHE A 16 -25.08 8.97 20.76
C PHE A 16 -23.94 9.82 20.21
N GLY A 17 -23.51 10.87 20.93
CA GLY A 17 -22.35 11.66 20.53
C GLY A 17 -21.04 10.87 20.65
N GLY A 18 -20.90 10.08 21.72
CA GLY A 18 -19.75 9.21 21.94
C GLY A 18 -19.63 8.08 20.91
N SER A 19 -20.73 7.44 20.53
CA SER A 19 -20.74 6.41 19.47
C SER A 19 -20.39 6.99 18.10
N TYR A 20 -20.89 8.19 17.78
CA TYR A 20 -20.53 8.88 16.54
C TYR A 20 -19.04 9.24 16.50
N LEU A 21 -18.47 9.70 17.63
CA LEU A 21 -17.05 10.01 17.75
C LEU A 21 -16.14 8.77 17.67
N LEU A 22 -16.61 7.62 18.17
CA LEU A 22 -15.94 6.33 18.02
C LEU A 22 -15.99 5.84 16.56
N SER A 23 -17.12 6.00 15.88
CA SER A 23 -17.27 5.58 14.48
C SER A 23 -16.40 6.38 13.50
N LEU A 24 -16.03 7.62 13.82
CA LEU A 24 -15.10 8.42 13.03
C LEU A 24 -13.62 8.01 13.20
N LYS A 25 -13.29 7.19 14.20
CA LYS A 25 -11.91 6.74 14.45
C LYS A 25 -11.50 5.49 13.66
N ASP A 26 -12.45 4.76 13.09
CA ASP A 26 -12.20 3.60 12.25
C ASP A 26 -12.23 3.99 10.77
N GLN A 27 -11.40 4.95 10.35
CA GLN A 27 -11.05 5.04 8.93
C GLN A 27 -10.30 3.75 8.59
N PRO A 28 -10.80 2.92 7.66
CA PRO A 28 -10.14 1.67 7.34
C PRO A 28 -8.77 2.00 6.75
N LEU A 29 -7.72 1.39 7.29
CA LEU A 29 -6.33 1.49 6.80
C LEU A 29 -6.19 1.26 5.28
N ALA A 30 -7.22 0.68 4.65
CA ALA A 30 -7.33 0.50 3.21
C ALA A 30 -7.44 1.80 2.40
N ASP A 31 -8.04 2.86 2.97
CA ASP A 31 -8.25 4.13 2.27
C ASP A 31 -6.99 5.01 2.24
N ASP A 32 -6.06 4.76 3.17
CA ASP A 32 -4.82 5.50 3.33
C ASP A 32 -3.63 4.86 2.60
N VAL A 33 -3.87 3.81 1.81
CA VAL A 33 -2.80 3.10 1.08
C VAL A 33 -3.08 2.97 -0.42
N LEU A 34 -2.03 3.05 -1.23
CA LEU A 34 -2.02 2.57 -2.61
C LEU A 34 -1.13 1.32 -2.69
N ARG A 35 -1.69 0.19 -3.10
CA ARG A 35 -0.96 -1.08 -3.16
C ARG A 35 -0.41 -1.37 -4.57
N LEU A 36 0.59 -2.23 -4.65
CA LEU A 36 1.10 -2.80 -5.89
C LEU A 36 0.84 -4.31 -5.91
N HIS A 37 0.37 -4.80 -7.05
CA HIS A 37 0.13 -6.21 -7.30
C HIS A 37 0.75 -6.61 -8.64
N VAL A 38 1.84 -7.39 -8.63
CA VAL A 38 2.47 -7.88 -9.86
C VAL A 38 2.23 -9.38 -10.00
N ILE A 39 1.65 -9.82 -11.12
CA ILE A 39 1.35 -11.22 -11.41
C ILE A 39 2.30 -11.69 -12.51
N ALA A 40 3.06 -12.76 -12.24
CA ALA A 40 3.98 -13.34 -13.21
C ALA A 40 3.23 -14.07 -14.33
N ASN A 41 3.90 -14.25 -15.47
CA ASN A 41 3.39 -15.04 -16.58
C ASN A 41 3.12 -16.49 -16.18
N SER A 42 4.08 -17.15 -15.53
CA SER A 42 3.96 -18.52 -15.03
C SER A 42 4.70 -18.72 -13.71
N ASP A 43 4.64 -19.95 -13.16
CA ASP A 43 5.38 -20.37 -11.96
C ASP A 43 6.83 -20.78 -12.24
N ASP A 44 7.28 -20.69 -13.49
CA ASP A 44 8.67 -20.95 -13.85
C ASP A 44 9.63 -20.02 -13.08
N PRO A 45 10.75 -20.53 -12.54
CA PRO A 45 11.72 -19.71 -11.81
C PRO A 45 12.16 -18.44 -12.54
N GLN A 46 12.26 -18.47 -13.87
CA GLN A 46 12.66 -17.32 -14.67
C GLN A 46 11.56 -16.25 -14.72
N ASP A 47 10.30 -16.65 -14.89
CA ASP A 47 9.14 -15.74 -14.83
C ASP A 47 8.96 -15.14 -13.43
N GLN A 48 9.28 -15.92 -12.40
CA GLN A 48 9.27 -15.43 -11.02
C GLN A 48 10.39 -14.41 -10.77
N ALA A 49 11.57 -14.63 -11.32
CA ALA A 49 12.70 -13.71 -11.20
C ALA A 49 12.42 -12.38 -11.93
N VAL A 50 11.98 -12.43 -13.21
CA VAL A 50 11.73 -11.21 -13.98
C VAL A 50 10.57 -10.40 -13.40
N LYS A 51 9.55 -11.04 -12.79
CA LYS A 51 8.51 -10.34 -12.03
C LYS A 51 9.11 -9.48 -10.91
N LEU A 52 10.09 -9.99 -10.18
CA LEU A 52 10.73 -9.24 -9.09
C LEU A 52 11.48 -8.03 -9.63
N GLU A 53 12.17 -8.18 -10.76
CA GLU A 53 12.86 -7.07 -11.43
C GLU A 53 11.87 -6.01 -11.93
N VAL A 54 10.78 -6.42 -12.60
CA VAL A 54 9.71 -5.50 -13.02
C VAL A 54 9.15 -4.75 -11.80
N LYS A 55 8.92 -5.46 -10.69
CA LYS A 55 8.47 -4.85 -9.44
C LYS A 55 9.49 -3.84 -8.91
N ASP A 56 10.78 -4.15 -8.89
CA ASP A 56 11.83 -3.23 -8.43
C ASP A 56 11.82 -1.93 -9.26
N HIS A 57 11.79 -2.07 -10.59
CA HIS A 57 11.77 -0.93 -11.52
C HIS A 57 10.52 -0.05 -11.36
N ILE A 58 9.33 -0.65 -11.26
CA ILE A 58 8.09 0.10 -11.03
C ILE A 58 8.14 0.84 -9.69
N VAL A 59 8.63 0.19 -8.62
CA VAL A 59 8.75 0.83 -7.30
C VAL A 59 9.72 2.01 -7.37
N ASP A 60 10.84 1.87 -8.07
CA ASP A 60 11.83 2.93 -8.22
C ASP A 60 11.34 4.11 -9.07
N MET A 61 10.59 3.84 -10.15
CA MET A 61 9.89 4.85 -10.94
C MET A 61 8.92 5.64 -10.05
N MET A 62 7.95 4.92 -9.47
CA MET A 62 6.89 5.53 -8.68
C MET A 62 7.43 6.28 -7.47
N ARG A 63 8.54 5.86 -6.88
CA ARG A 63 9.19 6.63 -5.79
C ARG A 63 9.65 8.01 -6.25
N ARG A 64 10.23 8.13 -7.45
CA ARG A 64 10.68 9.43 -7.98
C ARG A 64 9.47 10.32 -8.22
N ASP A 65 8.44 9.76 -8.82
CA ASP A 65 7.24 10.49 -9.24
C ASP A 65 6.35 10.85 -8.03
N PHE A 66 6.38 10.04 -6.97
CA PHE A 66 5.57 10.22 -5.77
C PHE A 66 6.29 11.02 -4.67
N SER A 67 7.48 11.56 -4.95
CA SER A 67 8.29 12.27 -3.96
C SER A 67 7.55 13.43 -3.29
N GLU A 68 6.62 14.09 -4.00
CA GLU A 68 5.81 15.20 -3.49
C GLU A 68 4.38 14.81 -3.08
N VAL A 69 4.03 13.52 -3.16
CA VAL A 69 2.67 13.03 -2.86
C VAL A 69 2.44 12.91 -1.35
N ASN A 70 1.29 13.39 -0.89
CA ASN A 70 0.95 13.45 0.54
C ASN A 70 -0.27 12.60 0.93
N SER A 71 -0.93 11.95 -0.04
CA SER A 71 -2.07 11.06 0.25
C SER A 71 -2.17 9.90 -0.74
N ALA A 72 -2.84 8.82 -0.31
CA ALA A 72 -3.13 7.68 -1.19
C ALA A 72 -4.02 8.06 -2.38
N GLY A 73 -4.92 9.03 -2.20
CA GLY A 73 -5.75 9.56 -3.28
C GLY A 73 -4.94 10.27 -4.36
N GLU A 74 -3.98 11.11 -3.97
CA GLU A 74 -3.05 11.75 -4.91
C GLU A 74 -2.14 10.72 -5.60
N ALA A 75 -1.60 9.75 -4.85
CA ALA A 75 -0.81 8.65 -5.38
C ALA A 75 -1.57 7.87 -6.45
N ARG A 76 -2.83 7.54 -6.19
CA ARG A 76 -3.72 6.86 -7.14
C ARG A 76 -3.96 7.70 -8.39
N ARG A 77 -4.20 9.01 -8.23
CA ARG A 77 -4.41 9.92 -9.36
C ARG A 77 -3.18 9.98 -10.25
N LEU A 78 -1.98 10.05 -9.66
CA LEU A 78 -0.73 10.05 -10.41
C LEU A 78 -0.50 8.70 -11.11
N ALA A 79 -0.73 7.57 -10.42
CA ALA A 79 -0.67 6.25 -11.05
C ALA A 79 -1.63 6.08 -12.24
N LEU A 80 -2.80 6.73 -12.20
CA LEU A 80 -3.73 6.76 -13.34
C LEU A 80 -3.18 7.58 -14.52
N GLN A 81 -2.50 8.70 -14.24
CA GLN A 81 -1.88 9.54 -15.27
C GLN A 81 -0.69 8.85 -15.92
N GLU A 82 0.13 8.17 -15.13
CA GLU A 82 1.36 7.50 -15.55
C GLU A 82 1.13 6.03 -15.92
N ARG A 83 -0.12 5.58 -16.05
CA ARG A 83 -0.44 4.17 -16.36
C ARG A 83 0.34 3.64 -17.57
N ALA A 84 0.43 4.46 -18.62
CA ALA A 84 1.14 4.10 -19.84
C ALA A 84 2.65 3.97 -19.60
N ASP A 85 3.23 4.84 -18.78
CA ASP A 85 4.65 4.81 -18.44
C ASP A 85 4.99 3.61 -17.56
N ILE A 86 4.13 3.27 -16.59
CA ILE A 86 4.26 2.04 -15.79
C ILE A 86 4.27 0.79 -16.69
N GLN A 87 3.37 0.76 -17.68
CA GLN A 87 3.32 -0.34 -18.64
C GLN A 87 4.60 -0.38 -19.49
N ALA A 88 5.04 0.76 -20.01
CA ALA A 88 6.24 0.85 -20.84
C ALA A 88 7.51 0.45 -20.07
N GLU A 89 7.63 0.81 -18.79
CA GLU A 89 8.75 0.40 -17.94
C GLU A 89 8.78 -1.12 -17.76
N ALA A 90 7.63 -1.73 -17.43
CA ALA A 90 7.53 -3.17 -17.30
C ALA A 90 7.86 -3.89 -18.61
N GLU A 91 7.37 -3.40 -19.75
CA GLU A 91 7.70 -3.93 -21.08
C GLU A 91 9.19 -3.77 -21.40
N SER A 92 9.80 -2.65 -21.03
CA SER A 92 11.24 -2.41 -21.23
C SER A 92 12.08 -3.41 -20.43
N VAL A 93 11.74 -3.66 -19.17
CA VAL A 93 12.42 -4.66 -18.33
C VAL A 93 12.30 -6.06 -18.96
N LEU A 94 11.10 -6.47 -19.36
CA LEU A 94 10.89 -7.75 -20.04
C LEU A 94 11.73 -7.89 -21.31
N ALA A 95 11.71 -6.86 -22.18
CA ALA A 95 12.46 -6.86 -23.42
C ALA A 95 13.97 -6.94 -23.18
N SER A 96 14.48 -6.23 -22.16
CA SER A 96 15.90 -6.26 -21.80
C SER A 96 16.38 -7.65 -21.34
N ARG A 97 15.45 -8.48 -20.84
CA ARG A 97 15.67 -9.87 -20.42
C ARG A 97 15.31 -10.91 -21.49
N GLY A 98 14.88 -10.47 -22.67
CA GLY A 98 14.54 -11.35 -23.80
C GLY A 98 13.12 -11.91 -23.78
N TYR A 99 12.22 -11.40 -22.94
CA TYR A 99 10.81 -11.76 -22.91
C TYR A 99 9.98 -10.89 -23.87
N HIS A 100 8.94 -11.48 -24.46
CA HIS A 100 8.12 -10.84 -25.50
C HIS A 100 6.61 -10.96 -25.23
N TYR A 101 6.21 -11.45 -24.05
CA TYR A 101 4.81 -11.53 -23.69
C TYR A 101 4.26 -10.14 -23.29
N PRO A 102 2.94 -9.90 -23.48
CA PRO A 102 2.36 -8.58 -23.22
C PRO A 102 2.35 -8.21 -21.74
N VAL A 103 2.29 -6.92 -21.45
CA VAL A 103 2.02 -6.39 -20.11
C VAL A 103 0.66 -5.71 -20.09
N GLN A 104 -0.10 -5.92 -19.02
CA GLN A 104 -1.35 -5.21 -18.78
C GLN A 104 -1.32 -4.52 -17.42
N VAL A 105 -1.62 -3.22 -17.40
CA VAL A 105 -1.64 -2.41 -16.18
C VAL A 105 -3.05 -1.90 -15.90
N TYR A 106 -3.54 -2.15 -14.68
CA TYR A 106 -4.84 -1.72 -14.19
C TYR A 106 -4.69 -0.91 -12.90
N ILE A 107 -5.47 0.16 -12.76
CA ILE A 107 -5.56 0.93 -11.52
C ILE A 107 -7.00 0.91 -11.05
N GLY A 108 -7.24 0.41 -9.84
CA GLY A 108 -8.58 0.23 -9.30
C GLY A 108 -8.61 -0.56 -8.00
N GLU A 109 -9.78 -1.06 -7.62
CA GLU A 109 -9.98 -1.86 -6.41
C GLU A 109 -9.80 -3.34 -6.70
N PHE A 110 -9.06 -4.01 -5.82
CA PHE A 110 -8.71 -5.41 -5.97
C PHE A 110 -8.64 -6.09 -4.61
N GLU A 111 -8.99 -7.38 -4.59
CA GLU A 111 -8.78 -8.20 -3.41
C GLU A 111 -7.28 -8.45 -3.15
N PHE A 112 -6.89 -8.32 -1.89
CA PHE A 112 -5.57 -8.70 -1.40
C PHE A 112 -5.70 -9.65 -0.20
N PRO A 113 -4.80 -10.63 -0.07
CA PRO A 113 -4.66 -11.39 1.16
C PRO A 113 -4.07 -10.52 2.27
N ALA A 114 -4.18 -11.01 3.51
CA ALA A 114 -3.48 -10.39 4.63
C ALA A 114 -1.96 -10.43 4.39
N LYS A 115 -1.27 -9.29 4.62
CA LYS A 115 0.18 -9.14 4.45
C LYS A 115 0.79 -8.38 5.62
N SER A 116 1.98 -8.82 6.02
CA SER A 116 2.79 -8.15 7.05
C SER A 116 3.95 -7.40 6.39
N TYR A 117 4.18 -6.17 6.83
CA TYR A 117 5.28 -5.30 6.44
C TYR A 117 5.94 -4.80 7.71
N GLY A 118 6.90 -5.58 8.24
CA GLY A 118 7.53 -5.31 9.53
C GLY A 118 6.53 -5.41 10.69
N ASN A 119 6.23 -4.28 11.33
CA ASN A 119 5.27 -4.17 12.44
C ASN A 119 3.85 -3.80 11.98
N VAL A 120 3.64 -3.53 10.70
CA VAL A 120 2.34 -3.17 10.13
C VAL A 120 1.71 -4.40 9.48
N VAL A 121 0.48 -4.72 9.84
CA VAL A 121 -0.30 -5.80 9.22
C VAL A 121 -1.47 -5.17 8.47
N LEU A 122 -1.51 -5.38 7.15
CA LEU A 122 -2.66 -5.06 6.32
C LEU A 122 -3.58 -6.30 6.26
N PRO A 123 -4.84 -6.20 6.73
CA PRO A 123 -5.76 -7.34 6.71
C PRO A 123 -6.16 -7.73 5.27
N GLN A 124 -6.77 -8.90 5.13
CA GLN A 124 -7.41 -9.26 3.86
C GLN A 124 -8.57 -8.31 3.57
N GLY A 125 -8.73 -7.92 2.30
CA GLY A 125 -9.80 -7.01 1.88
C GLY A 125 -9.58 -6.44 0.48
N GLU A 126 -10.46 -5.53 0.07
CA GLU A 126 -10.33 -4.77 -1.17
C GLU A 126 -9.50 -3.50 -0.94
N TYR A 127 -8.59 -3.21 -1.86
CA TYR A 127 -7.69 -2.06 -1.77
C TYR A 127 -7.54 -1.40 -3.14
N GLN A 128 -7.35 -0.08 -3.13
CA GLN A 128 -6.86 0.64 -4.30
C GLN A 128 -5.44 0.18 -4.64
N ALA A 129 -5.21 -0.20 -5.89
CA ALA A 129 -3.95 -0.78 -6.31
C ALA A 129 -3.60 -0.52 -7.78
N VAL A 130 -2.29 -0.51 -8.04
CA VAL A 130 -1.71 -0.73 -9.35
C VAL A 130 -1.52 -2.23 -9.53
N ARG A 131 -2.24 -2.85 -10.46
CA ARG A 131 -2.12 -4.26 -10.82
C ARG A 131 -1.42 -4.40 -12.16
N VAL A 132 -0.30 -5.11 -12.18
CA VAL A 132 0.51 -5.39 -13.36
C VAL A 132 0.46 -6.89 -13.64
N ILE A 133 -0.02 -7.26 -14.81
CA ILE A 133 -0.11 -8.65 -15.27
C ILE A 133 0.92 -8.85 -16.37
N LEU A 134 1.83 -9.79 -16.14
CA LEU A 134 2.85 -10.20 -17.10
C LEU A 134 2.34 -11.42 -17.87
N GLY A 135 2.32 -11.35 -19.19
CA GLY A 135 1.89 -12.43 -20.07
C GLY A 135 0.48 -12.95 -19.75
N GLU A 136 0.36 -14.26 -19.55
CA GLU A 136 -0.93 -14.91 -19.24
C GLU A 136 -1.39 -14.70 -17.79
N GLY A 137 -0.52 -14.20 -16.91
CA GLY A 137 -0.88 -13.93 -15.51
C GLY A 137 -1.22 -15.17 -14.68
N GLN A 138 -0.63 -16.32 -14.99
CA GLN A 138 -0.90 -17.59 -14.30
C GLN A 138 0.09 -17.90 -13.18
N GLY A 139 1.14 -17.09 -13.05
CA GLY A 139 2.17 -17.28 -12.04
C GLY A 139 1.82 -16.72 -10.67
N LYS A 140 2.69 -17.02 -9.70
CA LYS A 140 2.60 -16.46 -8.36
C LYS A 140 2.59 -14.93 -8.39
N ASN A 141 1.80 -14.40 -7.48
CA ASN A 141 1.57 -12.98 -7.30
C ASN A 141 2.69 -12.37 -6.43
N TRP A 142 2.86 -11.06 -6.51
CA TRP A 142 3.67 -10.26 -5.60
C TRP A 142 2.84 -9.07 -5.11
N TRP A 143 2.81 -8.83 -3.80
CA TRP A 143 1.97 -7.80 -3.18
C TRP A 143 2.81 -6.83 -2.36
N CYS A 144 2.56 -5.54 -2.53
CA CYS A 144 3.34 -4.49 -1.90
C CYS A 144 2.52 -3.22 -1.66
N VAL A 145 3.11 -2.20 -1.02
CA VAL A 145 2.47 -0.89 -0.77
C VAL A 145 3.33 0.22 -1.37
N LEU A 146 2.80 0.90 -2.40
CA LEU A 146 3.44 2.02 -3.08
C LEU A 146 3.32 3.31 -2.28
N PHE A 147 2.15 3.55 -1.69
CA PHE A 147 1.90 4.70 -0.84
C PHE A 147 1.26 4.26 0.48
N PRO A 148 1.80 4.68 1.63
CA PRO A 148 3.18 5.16 1.77
C PRO A 148 4.17 4.05 1.32
N PRO A 149 5.42 4.39 0.94
CA PRO A 149 6.31 3.47 0.23
C PRO A 149 6.91 2.39 1.15
N LEU A 150 6.11 1.38 1.52
CA LEU A 150 6.57 0.22 2.32
C LEU A 150 7.33 -0.82 1.48
N CYS A 151 7.34 -0.68 0.15
CA CYS A 151 8.02 -1.62 -0.73
C CYS A 151 9.53 -1.73 -0.57
N MET A 152 10.16 -0.76 0.11
CA MET A 152 11.61 -0.72 0.31
C MET A 152 12.06 -1.47 1.57
N VAL A 153 11.14 -1.75 2.51
CA VAL A 153 11.49 -2.23 3.85
C VAL A 153 11.29 -3.72 4.07
N SER A 154 10.93 -4.47 3.02
CA SER A 154 10.67 -5.91 3.15
C SER A 154 11.18 -6.72 1.96
N SER A 155 12.47 -7.05 2.00
CA SER A 155 12.99 -8.26 1.35
C SER A 155 13.48 -9.28 2.38
N SER A 156 13.10 -9.13 3.65
CA SER A 156 13.49 -10.06 4.71
C SER A 156 12.42 -10.10 5.78
N ASP A 157 12.19 -11.27 6.37
CA ASP A 157 11.43 -11.48 7.62
C ASP A 157 12.05 -10.77 8.85
N LYS A 158 12.90 -9.76 8.61
CA LYS A 158 13.51 -8.88 9.60
C LYS A 158 12.92 -7.50 9.32
N GLY A 159 12.16 -6.99 10.28
CA GLY A 159 11.39 -5.75 10.13
C GLY A 159 12.22 -4.52 9.73
N LEU A 160 11.52 -3.40 9.51
CA LEU A 160 12.06 -2.14 8.99
C LEU A 160 13.44 -1.80 9.60
N ALA A 161 14.50 -1.87 8.79
CA ALA A 161 15.84 -1.40 9.15
C ALA A 161 16.12 -0.08 8.42
N LEU A 162 16.58 0.93 9.17
CA LEU A 162 16.81 2.30 8.69
C LEU A 162 18.31 2.57 8.61
N SER A 163 18.78 2.98 7.45
CA SER A 163 20.19 3.27 7.19
C SER A 163 20.43 4.58 6.42
N SER A 164 19.40 5.30 5.96
CA SER A 164 19.59 6.58 5.24
C SER A 164 18.59 7.70 5.58
N PRO A 165 18.92 8.98 5.28
CA PRO A 165 18.03 10.12 5.50
C PRO A 165 16.70 10.05 4.73
N GLN A 166 16.70 9.48 3.52
CA GLN A 166 15.47 9.26 2.74
C GLN A 166 14.61 8.14 3.33
N GLU A 167 15.22 7.12 3.94
CA GLU A 167 14.49 6.07 4.68
C GLU A 167 13.86 6.60 5.98
N ALA A 168 14.46 7.63 6.59
CA ALA A 168 13.92 8.25 7.80
C ALA A 168 12.60 8.99 7.54
N GLU A 169 12.48 9.69 6.40
CA GLU A 169 11.24 10.38 6.01
C GLU A 169 10.11 9.40 5.66
N VAL A 170 10.43 8.31 4.95
CA VAL A 170 9.49 7.22 4.68
C VAL A 170 8.95 6.62 5.98
N THR A 171 9.82 6.44 6.98
CA THR A 171 9.41 5.90 8.28
C THR A 171 8.52 6.85 9.06
N LEU A 172 8.77 8.16 8.98
CA LEU A 172 7.89 9.16 9.60
C LEU A 172 6.48 9.12 9.00
N LYS A 173 6.33 9.02 7.67
CA LYS A 173 5.01 8.80 7.03
C LYS A 173 4.37 7.47 7.45
N CYS A 174 5.17 6.41 7.68
CA CYS A 174 4.65 5.14 8.20
C CYS A 174 4.10 5.24 9.63
N LEU A 175 4.60 6.18 10.45
CA LEU A 175 4.06 6.41 11.80
C LEU A 175 2.62 6.93 11.75
N GLU A 176 2.20 7.59 10.67
CA GLU A 176 0.83 8.07 10.49
C GLU A 176 -0.16 6.92 10.29
N LEU A 177 0.31 5.77 9.79
CA LEU A 177 -0.48 4.54 9.66
C LEU A 177 -0.58 3.73 10.96
N LEU A 178 0.15 4.09 12.02
CA LEU A 178 0.08 3.38 13.28
C LEU A 178 -1.18 3.78 14.05
N PRO A 179 -1.92 2.82 14.62
CA PRO A 179 -3.07 3.13 15.46
C PRO A 179 -2.63 4.03 16.65
N ARG A 180 -3.37 5.12 16.88
CA ARG A 180 -3.07 6.07 17.95
C ARG A 180 -3.01 5.35 19.30
N GLY A 181 -1.83 5.35 19.93
CA GLY A 181 -1.58 4.69 21.22
C GLY A 181 -0.45 3.63 21.20
N MET A 182 0.14 3.34 20.04
CA MET A 182 1.31 2.47 19.95
C MET A 182 2.57 3.16 20.49
N GLN A 183 3.21 2.59 21.50
CA GLN A 183 4.50 3.07 22.00
C GLN A 183 5.63 2.58 21.10
N VAL A 184 6.22 3.48 20.32
CA VAL A 184 7.43 3.20 19.56
C VAL A 184 8.63 3.30 20.50
N LYS A 185 9.24 2.17 20.85
CA LYS A 185 10.53 2.15 21.54
C LYS A 185 11.64 2.37 20.50
N ILE A 186 12.17 3.59 20.47
CA ILE A 186 13.39 3.88 19.73
C ILE A 186 14.57 3.47 20.61
N ASN A 187 15.14 2.29 20.35
CA ASN A 187 16.46 1.98 20.92
C ASN A 187 17.49 2.79 20.13
N ARG A 188 18.20 3.65 20.86
CA ARG A 188 19.29 4.48 20.37
C ARG A 188 20.57 3.66 20.22
#